data_AF-A0A8G2E1J8-F1
#
_entry.id   AF-A0A8G2E1J8-F1
#
_cell.length_a   1.000
_cell.length_b   1.000
_cell.length_c   1.000
_cell.angle_alpha   90.00
_cell.angle_beta   90.00
_cell.angle_gamma   90.00
#
_symmetry.space_group_name_H-M   'P 1'
#
loop_
_entity.id
_entity.type
_entity.pdbx_description
1 polymer ?
#
loop_
_entity_poly.entity_id
_entity_poly.type
_entity_poly.pdbx_seq_one_letter_code
_entity_poly.pdbx_strand_id
1 'polypeptide(L)'
;MADDIPADPTQTPSTGGRSMSGRRFIPRNAVRLAPDAAERQGRITRMAIETLGASDAILFLNSQHEGLADRPLALATTSEDGLQSVLRLLTPAAT
;
A
#
# COMPACT_ATOMS: atom_id res chain seq x y z
N MET A 1 -49.95 -42.28 -21.42
CA MET A 1 -49.44 -41.61 -22.63
C MET A 1 -49.49 -40.12 -22.33
N ALA A 2 -48.34 -39.43 -22.46
CA ALA A 2 -48.13 -37.98 -22.69
C ALA A 2 -49.11 -37.02 -21.99
N ASP A 3 -48.73 -36.11 -21.11
CA ASP A 3 -47.79 -34.97 -21.27
C ASP A 3 -48.12 -34.13 -20.01
N ASP A 4 -47.24 -33.48 -19.27
CA ASP A 4 -46.52 -32.28 -19.66
C ASP A 4 -45.83 -31.80 -18.36
N ILE A 5 -44.51 -31.59 -18.39
CA ILE A 5 -43.80 -30.85 -17.34
C ILE A 5 -43.68 -29.41 -17.85
N PRO A 6 -44.40 -28.43 -17.27
CA PRO A 6 -44.03 -27.04 -17.49
C PRO A 6 -42.92 -26.68 -16.51
N ALA A 7 -41.72 -26.59 -17.09
CA ALA A 7 -40.52 -26.03 -16.50
C ALA A 7 -40.81 -24.67 -15.84
N ASP A 8 -40.32 -24.48 -14.63
CA ASP A 8 -40.24 -23.17 -13.96
C ASP A 8 -39.37 -22.22 -14.79
N PRO A 9 -39.92 -21.16 -15.41
CA PRO A 9 -39.17 -20.27 -16.26
C PRO A 9 -38.79 -19.03 -15.47
N THR A 10 -38.02 -19.14 -14.39
CA THR A 10 -37.28 -17.97 -13.90
C THR A 10 -35.95 -18.31 -13.24
N GLN A 11 -35.17 -19.18 -13.88
CA GLN A 11 -33.72 -19.03 -13.82
C GLN A 11 -33.36 -17.69 -14.49
N THR A 12 -33.06 -16.68 -13.68
CA THR A 12 -32.40 -15.46 -14.14
C THR A 12 -30.89 -15.66 -14.04
N PRO A 13 -30.16 -15.86 -15.16
CA PRO A 13 -28.72 -15.67 -15.16
C PRO A 13 -28.48 -14.17 -15.21
N SER A 14 -28.19 -13.56 -14.06
CA SER A 14 -27.60 -12.23 -14.01
C SER A 14 -26.26 -12.32 -13.30
N THR A 15 -25.29 -12.92 -13.99
CA THR A 15 -23.87 -12.62 -13.79
C THR A 15 -23.61 -11.19 -14.29
N GLY A 16 -24.23 -10.22 -13.61
CA GLY A 16 -23.83 -8.83 -13.66
C GLY A 16 -22.55 -8.74 -12.84
N GLY A 17 -21.41 -8.67 -13.53
CA GLY A 17 -20.11 -8.46 -12.90
C GLY A 17 -20.23 -7.29 -11.93
N ARG A 18 -20.17 -7.60 -10.63
CA ARG A 18 -20.00 -6.58 -9.60
C ARG A 18 -18.64 -5.97 -9.87
N SER A 19 -18.62 -4.86 -10.59
CA SER A 19 -17.56 -3.88 -10.51
C SER A 19 -17.56 -3.40 -9.07
N MET A 20 -16.86 -4.16 -8.22
CA MET A 20 -16.50 -3.75 -6.89
C MET A 20 -15.51 -2.61 -7.10
N SER A 21 -16.04 -1.41 -7.37
CA SER A 21 -15.36 -0.17 -7.00
C SER A 21 -15.13 -0.29 -5.52
N GLY A 22 -13.97 -0.84 -5.16
CA GLY A 22 -13.59 -1.17 -3.81
C GLY A 22 -13.80 0.06 -2.97
N ARG A 23 -14.89 0.05 -2.18
CA ARG A 23 -15.18 1.09 -1.22
C ARG A 23 -13.99 1.08 -0.28
N ARG A 24 -13.03 1.96 -0.51
CA ARG A 24 -11.83 2.05 0.33
C ARG A 24 -12.34 2.38 1.72
N PHE A 25 -12.32 1.40 2.61
CA PHE A 25 -12.77 1.56 3.98
C PHE A 25 -11.73 2.45 4.67
N ILE A 26 -11.95 3.76 4.63
CA ILE A 26 -11.14 4.73 5.34
C ILE A 26 -11.84 4.91 6.69
N PRO A 27 -11.30 4.33 7.79
CA PRO A 27 -11.88 4.56 9.10
C PRO A 27 -11.89 6.05 9.39
N ARG A 28 -12.94 6.54 10.09
CA ARG A 28 -13.10 7.98 10.38
C ARG A 28 -11.92 8.56 11.17
N ASN A 29 -11.14 7.71 11.82
CA ASN A 29 -9.94 8.07 12.61
C ASN A 29 -8.62 7.81 11.85
N ALA A 30 -8.66 7.52 10.55
CA ALA A 30 -7.44 7.46 9.77
C ALA A 30 -6.83 8.86 9.71
N VAL A 31 -5.63 9.02 10.30
CA VAL A 31 -4.77 10.18 10.04
C VAL A 31 -4.50 10.16 8.54
N ARG A 32 -5.20 11.03 7.81
CA ARG A 32 -4.99 11.18 6.36
C ARG A 32 -3.67 11.89 6.19
N LEU A 33 -2.69 11.15 5.70
CA LEU A 33 -1.43 11.72 5.30
C LEU A 33 -1.69 12.72 4.17
N ALA A 34 -1.08 13.90 4.23
CA ALA A 34 -1.13 14.87 3.14
C ALA A 34 -0.65 14.18 1.84
N PRO A 35 -1.19 14.55 0.67
CA PRO A 35 -0.88 13.87 -0.60
C PRO A 35 0.63 13.73 -0.83
N ASP A 36 1.39 14.81 -0.65
CA ASP A 36 2.84 14.80 -0.78
C ASP A 36 3.53 13.82 0.17
N ALA A 37 3.07 13.75 1.42
CA ALA A 37 3.63 12.82 2.40
C ALA A 37 3.27 11.36 2.09
N ALA A 38 2.09 11.10 1.51
CA ALA A 38 1.72 9.78 1.00
C ALA A 38 2.57 9.37 -0.22
N GLU A 39 2.86 10.30 -1.12
CA GLU A 39 3.76 10.08 -2.25
C GLU A 39 5.18 9.73 -1.78
N ARG A 40 5.73 10.50 -0.83
CA ARG A 40 7.04 10.20 -0.22
C ARG A 40 7.05 8.85 0.48
N GLN A 41 5.99 8.51 1.22
CA GLN A 41 5.84 7.21 1.86
C GLN A 41 5.86 6.08 0.83
N GLY A 42 5.12 6.22 -0.28
CA GLY A 42 5.10 5.23 -1.35
C GLY A 42 6.47 5.06 -1.98
N ARG A 43 7.16 6.18 -2.28
CA ARG A 43 8.50 6.17 -2.86
C ARG A 43 9.52 5.48 -1.97
N ILE A 44 9.57 5.81 -0.68
CA ILE A 44 10.54 5.20 0.24
C ILE A 44 10.23 3.73 0.51
N THR A 45 8.95 3.38 0.61
CA THR A 45 8.52 1.98 0.81
C THR A 45 8.95 1.13 -0.38
N ARG A 46 8.70 1.60 -1.61
CA ARG A 46 9.11 0.89 -2.82
C ARG A 46 10.62 0.69 -2.88
N MET A 47 11.41 1.74 -2.67
CA MET A 47 12.88 1.67 -2.69
C MET A 47 13.42 0.72 -1.63
N ALA A 48 12.88 0.76 -0.41
CA ALA A 48 13.31 -0.13 0.67
C ALA A 48 13.01 -1.59 0.33
N ILE A 49 11.83 -1.90 -0.23
CA ILE A 49 11.48 -3.27 -0.66
C ILE A 49 12.40 -3.73 -1.80
N GLU A 50 12.66 -2.87 -2.78
CA GLU A 50 13.55 -3.20 -3.91
C GLU A 50 15.01 -3.44 -3.46
N THR A 51 15.44 -2.81 -2.37
CA THR A 51 16.81 -2.91 -1.85
C THR A 51 17.00 -4.05 -0.83
N LEU A 52 16.07 -4.18 0.13
CA LEU A 52 16.20 -5.05 1.30
C LEU A 52 15.25 -6.25 1.24
N GLY A 53 14.23 -6.23 0.39
CA GLY A 53 13.10 -7.15 0.44
C GLY A 53 12.00 -6.71 1.41
N ALA A 54 10.80 -7.29 1.28
CA ALA A 54 9.60 -6.78 1.94
C ALA A 54 9.65 -6.80 3.49
N SER A 55 10.11 -7.91 4.07
CA SER A 55 10.18 -8.07 5.53
C SER A 55 11.19 -7.09 6.14
N ASP A 56 12.41 -7.05 5.59
CA ASP A 56 13.49 -6.22 6.10
C ASP A 56 13.23 -4.74 5.84
N ALA A 57 12.55 -4.39 4.74
CA ALA A 57 12.08 -3.03 4.49
C ALA A 57 11.11 -2.54 5.58
N ILE A 58 10.15 -3.37 6.00
CA ILE A 58 9.20 -3.01 7.05
C ILE A 58 9.94 -2.78 8.38
N LEU A 59 10.88 -3.67 8.72
CA LEU A 59 11.69 -3.53 9.93
C LEU A 59 12.53 -2.24 9.88
N PHE A 60 13.27 -2.03 8.80
CA PHE A 60 14.08 -0.82 8.57
C PHE A 60 13.24 0.46 8.73
N LEU A 61 12.13 0.59 8.00
CA LEU A 61 11.33 1.81 7.97
C LEU A 61 10.71 2.17 9.32
N ASN A 62 10.39 1.17 10.14
CA ASN A 62 9.75 1.38 11.43
C ASN A 62 10.72 1.37 12.61
N SER A 63 11.98 0.97 12.41
CA SER A 63 13.00 0.93 13.45
C SER A 63 13.69 2.27 13.65
N GLN A 64 14.30 2.46 14.82
CA GLN A 64 15.22 3.57 15.02
C GLN A 64 16.55 3.25 14.31
N HIS A 65 17.13 4.26 13.68
CA HIS A 65 18.41 4.15 12.97
C HIS A 65 19.43 5.09 13.58
N GLU A 66 20.59 4.57 13.94
CA GLU A 66 21.70 5.39 14.41
C GLU A 66 22.12 6.38 13.31
N GLY A 67 22.11 7.68 13.62
CA GLY A 67 22.35 8.76 12.67
C GLY A 67 21.09 9.44 12.12
N LEU A 68 19.89 8.94 12.42
CA LEU A 68 18.63 9.65 12.17
C LEU A 68 18.03 10.14 13.50
N ALA A 69 17.39 11.31 13.46
CA ALA A 69 16.71 11.88 14.61
C ALA A 69 15.38 11.17 14.95
N ASP A 70 14.84 10.40 14.00
CA ASP A 70 13.59 9.65 14.13
C ASP A 70 13.63 8.40 13.23
N ARG A 71 12.59 7.55 13.31
CA ARG A 71 12.42 6.39 12.41
C ARG A 71 12.40 6.83 10.94
N PRO A 72 12.97 6.04 10.02
CA PRO A 72 13.09 6.40 8.61
C PRO A 72 11.75 6.76 7.96
N LEU A 73 10.67 6.05 8.28
CA LEU A 73 9.34 6.34 7.73
C LEU A 73 8.81 7.72 8.16
N ALA A 74 8.97 8.09 9.42
CA ALA A 74 8.50 9.39 9.93
C ALA A 74 9.34 10.53 9.36
N LEU A 75 10.66 10.33 9.29
CA LEU A 75 11.59 11.31 8.77
C LEU A 75 11.35 11.55 7.26
N ALA A 76 11.13 10.49 6.48
CA ALA A 76 10.85 10.57 5.04
C ALA A 76 9.48 11.19 4.71
N THR A 77 8.48 11.02 5.59
CA THR A 77 7.13 11.58 5.36
C THR A 77 7.02 13.04 5.78
N THR A 78 7.81 13.46 6.76
CA THR A 78 7.85 14.84 7.27
C THR A 78 8.40 15.84 6.25
N SER A 79 9.40 15.46 5.44
CA SER A 79 10.06 16.39 4.51
C SER A 79 10.77 15.68 3.36
N GLU A 80 11.05 16.43 2.29
CA GLU A 80 11.84 15.92 1.16
C GLU A 80 13.30 15.66 1.56
N ASP A 81 13.90 16.53 2.39
CA ASP A 81 15.27 16.33 2.90
C ASP A 81 15.39 15.06 3.75
N GLY A 82 14.34 14.79 4.53
CA GLY A 82 14.23 13.54 5.27
C GLY A 82 14.19 12.35 4.33
N LEU A 83 13.37 12.40 3.27
CA LEU A 83 13.32 11.35 2.25
C LEU A 83 14.70 11.10 1.64
N GLN A 84 15.43 12.15 1.23
CA GLN A 84 16.77 12.01 0.65
C GLN A 84 17.78 11.39 1.63
N SER A 85 17.67 11.72 2.92
CA SER A 85 18.54 11.17 3.96
C SER A 85 18.34 9.66 4.10
N VAL A 86 17.09 9.18 4.07
CA VAL A 86 16.79 7.74 4.13
C VAL A 86 17.19 7.04 2.83
N LEU A 87 16.96 7.66 1.67
CA LEU A 87 17.37 7.09 0.37
C LEU A 87 18.89 6.86 0.31
N ARG A 88 19.68 7.73 0.91
CA ARG A 88 21.15 7.58 1.00
C ARG A 88 21.56 6.34 1.80
N LEU A 89 20.78 5.95 2.81
CA LEU A 89 21.02 4.72 3.57
C LEU A 89 20.65 3.45 2.79
N LEU A 90 19.68 3.56 1.87
CA LEU A 90 19.24 2.47 1.01
C LEU A 90 20.06 2.34 -0.28
N THR A 91 20.87 3.34 -0.63
CA THR A 91 21.77 3.22 -1.79
C THR A 91 23.03 2.49 -1.33
N PRO A 92 23.30 1.26 -1.80
CA PRO A 92 24.60 0.66 -1.54
C PRO A 92 25.66 1.56 -2.17
N ALA A 93 26.69 1.93 -1.41
CA ALA A 93 27.85 2.59 -1.97
C ALA A 93 28.39 1.68 -3.08
N ALA A 94 28.31 2.13 -4.33
CA ALA A 94 28.94 1.42 -5.44
C ALA A 94 30.42 1.26 -5.08
N THR A 95 30.81 0.02 -4.78
CA THR A 95 32.19 -0.37 -4.50
C THR A 95 32.98 -0.37 -5.79
#